data_AF-A0A075FPP1-F1
#
_entry.id   AF-A0A075FPP1-F1
#
_cell.length_a   1.000
_cell.length_b   1.000
_cell.length_c   1.000
_cell.angle_alpha   90.00
_cell.angle_beta   90.00
_cell.angle_gamma   90.00
#
_symmetry.space_group_name_H-M   'P 1'
#
loop_
_entity.id
_entity.type
_entity.pdbx_description
1 polymer ?
#
loop_
_entity_poly.entity_id
_entity_poly.type
_entity_poly.pdbx_seq_one_letter_code
_entity_poly.pdbx_strand_id
1 'polypeptide(L)'
;MDSTKGKPGIGTVLNAILIAATIEVLLPELHTPDDLIMQLLQVVIGVILVGIGSGLYLTANLGPGPRDGTMTGLNKVTGISIGRVRGGVEISVLAIGWAMGGTFWIGTIIFAILIGPCVAICLNIASRFGSND
;
A
#
# COMPACT_ATOMS: atom_id res chain seq x y z
N MET A 1 15.11 -27.27 -0.95
CA MET A 1 14.96 -26.20 -1.97
C MET A 1 14.31 -25.00 -1.27
N ASP A 2 14.99 -23.86 -1.30
CA ASP A 2 14.94 -22.71 -0.37
C ASP A 2 13.58 -21.98 -0.33
N SER A 3 12.85 -22.02 0.81
CA SER A 3 11.45 -21.54 0.89
C SER A 3 11.18 -20.44 1.94
N THR A 4 12.17 -19.82 2.57
CA THR A 4 11.89 -18.79 3.61
C THR A 4 12.80 -17.56 3.66
N LYS A 5 13.81 -17.42 2.81
CA LYS A 5 14.75 -16.28 2.87
C LYS A 5 14.52 -15.23 1.78
N GLY A 6 13.35 -14.57 1.83
CA GLY A 6 13.22 -13.25 1.23
C GLY A 6 13.97 -12.24 2.10
N LYS A 7 15.30 -12.18 2.01
CA LYS A 7 16.08 -11.15 2.72
C LYS A 7 15.54 -9.78 2.26
N PRO A 8 15.13 -8.88 3.17
CA PRO A 8 14.69 -7.55 2.79
C PRO A 8 15.80 -6.88 1.99
N GLY A 9 15.49 -6.54 0.73
CA GLY A 9 16.42 -5.82 -0.14
C GLY A 9 16.63 -4.39 0.35
N ILE A 10 17.61 -3.70 -0.22
CA ILE A 10 17.88 -2.29 0.14
C ILE A 10 16.64 -1.40 -0.04
N GLY A 11 15.79 -1.70 -1.04
CA GLY A 11 14.51 -1.03 -1.26
C GLY A 11 13.51 -1.22 -0.12
N THR A 12 13.57 -2.30 0.65
CA THR A 12 12.70 -2.51 1.83
C THR A 12 13.06 -1.53 2.94
N VAL A 13 14.36 -1.39 3.21
CA VAL A 13 14.88 -0.48 4.24
C VAL A 13 14.66 0.97 3.82
N LEU A 14 14.99 1.30 2.57
CA LEU A 14 14.76 2.63 2.02
C LEU A 14 13.28 2.99 2.00
N ASN A 15 12.38 2.05 1.67
CA ASN A 15 10.94 2.29 1.72
C ASN A 15 10.48 2.66 3.14
N ALA A 16 10.90 1.93 4.16
CA ALA A 16 10.55 2.24 5.55
C ALA A 16 11.06 3.63 5.98
N ILE A 17 12.31 3.94 5.67
CA ILE A 17 12.94 5.22 6.05
C ILE A 17 12.31 6.38 5.28
N LEU A 18 12.18 6.25 3.96
CA LEU A 18 11.66 7.33 3.11
C LEU A 18 10.19 7.60 3.40
N ILE A 19 9.36 6.57 3.61
CA ILE A 19 7.95 6.80 3.98
C ILE A 19 7.87 7.51 5.34
N ALA A 20 8.64 7.06 6.35
CA ALA A 20 8.65 7.71 7.65
C ALA A 20 9.08 9.18 7.58
N ALA A 21 10.21 9.47 6.94
CA ALA A 21 10.71 10.83 6.76
C ALA A 21 9.73 11.70 5.95
N THR A 22 9.11 11.14 4.91
CA THR A 22 8.12 11.83 4.08
C THR A 22 6.89 12.20 4.91
N ILE A 23 6.39 11.28 5.75
CA ILE A 23 5.26 11.56 6.66
C ILE A 23 5.63 12.66 7.65
N GLU A 24 6.82 12.60 8.26
CA GLU A 24 7.26 13.62 9.22
C GLU A 24 7.34 15.03 8.61
N VAL A 25 7.77 15.15 7.35
CA VAL A 25 7.90 16.43 6.66
C VAL A 25 6.57 16.94 6.11
N LEU A 26 5.72 16.06 5.55
CA LEU A 26 4.47 16.48 4.91
C LEU A 26 3.31 16.63 5.87
N LEU A 27 3.23 15.82 6.94
CA LEU A 27 2.09 15.83 7.84
C LEU A 27 1.82 17.21 8.47
N PRO A 28 2.83 18.01 8.88
CA PRO A 28 2.62 19.37 9.40
C PRO A 28 2.02 20.35 8.37
N GLU A 29 2.32 20.15 7.08
CA GLU A 29 1.87 21.02 5.98
C GLU A 29 0.49 20.61 5.43
N LEU A 30 0.02 19.39 5.75
CA LEU A 30 -1.26 18.89 5.29
C LEU A 30 -2.40 19.40 6.18
N HIS A 31 -3.06 20.46 5.72
CA HIS A 31 -4.30 20.92 6.34
C HIS A 31 -5.42 19.88 6.20
N THR A 32 -6.16 19.67 7.29
CA THR A 32 -7.36 18.81 7.31
C THR A 32 -8.60 19.69 7.11
N PRO A 33 -9.36 19.52 6.00
CA PRO A 33 -10.58 20.27 5.78
C PRO A 33 -11.66 19.93 6.81
N ASP A 34 -12.47 20.90 7.22
CA ASP A 34 -13.64 20.65 8.08
C ASP A 34 -14.79 19.99 7.32
N ASP A 35 -14.85 20.20 6.00
CA ASP A 35 -15.92 19.68 5.15
C ASP A 35 -15.73 18.18 4.84
N LEU A 36 -16.79 17.40 5.05
CA LEU A 36 -16.82 15.96 4.85
C LEU A 36 -16.44 15.56 3.41
N ILE A 37 -16.92 16.28 2.39
CA ILE A 37 -16.65 15.97 0.99
C ILE A 37 -15.15 16.17 0.71
N MET A 38 -14.58 17.26 1.23
CA MET A 38 -13.17 17.57 1.03
C MET A 38 -12.25 16.56 1.73
N GLN A 39 -12.62 16.08 2.92
CA GLN A 39 -11.92 14.97 3.59
C GLN A 39 -11.95 13.68 2.77
N LEU A 40 -13.12 13.34 2.21
CA LEU A 40 -13.27 12.15 1.37
C LEU A 40 -12.43 12.26 0.09
N LEU A 41 -12.40 13.43 -0.55
CA LEU A 41 -11.55 13.69 -1.71
C LEU A 41 -10.07 13.51 -1.36
N GLN A 42 -9.64 14.05 -0.21
CA GLN A 42 -8.26 13.90 0.27
C GLN A 42 -7.88 12.42 0.48
N VAL A 43 -8.79 11.61 1.04
CA VAL A 43 -8.60 10.15 1.18
C VAL A 43 -8.46 9.47 -0.18
N VAL A 44 -9.35 9.77 -1.12
CA VAL A 44 -9.34 9.16 -2.46
C VAL A 44 -8.05 9.52 -3.22
N ILE A 45 -7.66 10.79 -3.19
CA ILE A 45 -6.40 11.26 -3.78
C ILE A 45 -5.21 10.53 -3.13
N GLY A 46 -5.20 10.43 -1.80
CA GLY A 46 -4.17 9.70 -1.06
C GLY A 46 -4.07 8.24 -1.50
N VAL A 47 -5.19 7.52 -1.62
CA VAL A 47 -5.22 6.13 -2.10
C VAL A 47 -4.60 6.01 -3.49
N ILE A 48 -4.96 6.92 -4.41
CA ILE A 48 -4.44 6.93 -5.78
C ILE A 48 -2.91 7.15 -5.77
N LEU A 49 -2.43 8.13 -5.00
CA LEU A 49 -1.00 8.42 -4.87
C LEU A 49 -0.22 7.23 -4.29
N VAL A 50 -0.77 6.55 -3.27
CA VAL A 50 -0.15 5.34 -2.73
C VAL A 50 -0.12 4.23 -3.78
N GLY A 51 -1.18 4.07 -4.57
CA GLY A 51 -1.22 3.11 -5.68
C GLY A 51 -0.14 3.37 -6.73
N ILE A 52 -0.03 4.63 -7.19
CA ILE A 52 0.98 5.05 -8.17
C ILE A 52 2.39 4.82 -7.62
N GLY A 53 2.67 5.33 -6.41
CA GLY A 53 3.97 5.16 -5.76
C GLY A 53 4.35 3.68 -5.62
N SER A 54 3.40 2.86 -5.16
CA SER A 54 3.56 1.40 -5.03
C SER A 54 3.89 0.75 -6.37
N GLY A 55 3.15 1.09 -7.43
CA GLY A 55 3.38 0.57 -8.77
C GLY A 55 4.79 0.88 -9.27
N LEU A 56 5.20 2.15 -9.19
CA LEU A 56 6.50 2.62 -9.68
C LEU A 56 7.68 1.97 -8.95
N TYR A 57 7.68 1.97 -7.62
CA TYR A 57 8.83 1.46 -6.87
C TYR A 57 8.91 -0.08 -6.91
N LEU A 58 7.76 -0.78 -6.93
CA LEU A 58 7.75 -2.24 -7.03
C LEU A 58 8.28 -2.71 -8.39
N THR A 59 8.02 -1.98 -9.48
CA THR A 59 8.61 -2.29 -10.79
C THR A 59 10.12 -2.08 -10.86
N ALA A 60 10.71 -1.26 -9.97
CA ALA A 60 12.16 -1.08 -9.90
C ALA A 60 12.91 -2.29 -9.29
N ASN A 61 12.18 -3.28 -8.75
CA ASN A 61 12.70 -4.56 -8.26
C ASN A 61 13.82 -4.44 -7.18
N LEU A 62 13.83 -3.34 -6.42
CA LEU A 62 14.82 -3.08 -5.34
C LEU A 62 14.49 -3.79 -4.01
N GLY A 63 13.38 -4.51 -3.97
CA GLY A 63 12.83 -5.15 -2.77
C GLY A 63 11.54 -4.47 -2.31
N PRO A 64 10.46 -5.23 -2.06
CA PRO A 64 9.18 -4.66 -1.64
C PRO A 64 9.23 -4.17 -0.20
N GLY A 65 8.55 -3.06 0.10
CA GLY A 65 8.36 -2.59 1.48
C GLY A 65 7.61 -3.63 2.33
N PRO A 66 7.62 -3.54 3.68
CA PRO A 66 7.11 -4.59 4.56
C PRO A 66 5.67 -5.02 4.23
N ARG A 67 4.81 -4.03 3.95
CA ARG A 67 3.40 -4.24 3.62
C ARG A 67 3.17 -4.79 2.22
N ASP A 68 4.01 -4.40 1.28
CA ASP A 68 3.94 -4.89 -0.10
C ASP A 68 4.67 -6.23 -0.25
N GLY A 69 5.59 -6.54 0.66
CA GLY A 69 6.30 -7.80 0.77
C GLY A 69 5.38 -8.94 1.22
N THR A 70 4.48 -8.67 2.17
CA THR A 70 3.41 -9.63 2.51
C THR A 70 2.50 -9.87 1.30
N MET A 71 2.09 -8.81 0.62
CA MET A 71 1.23 -8.89 -0.58
C MET A 71 1.88 -9.68 -1.72
N THR A 72 3.11 -9.33 -2.11
CA THR A 72 3.86 -9.97 -3.19
C THR A 72 4.31 -11.38 -2.83
N GLY A 73 4.67 -11.63 -1.57
CA GLY A 73 5.02 -12.94 -1.05
C GLY A 73 3.83 -13.90 -1.06
N LEU A 74 2.67 -13.48 -0.55
CA LEU A 74 1.45 -14.29 -0.61
C LEU A 74 1.00 -14.53 -2.05
N ASN A 75 1.07 -13.54 -2.94
CA ASN A 75 0.76 -13.74 -4.35
C ASN A 75 1.67 -14.82 -4.99
N LYS A 76 2.97 -14.82 -4.69
CA LYS A 76 3.93 -15.83 -5.20
C LYS A 76 3.64 -17.25 -4.69
N VAL A 77 3.20 -17.38 -3.44
CA VAL A 77 2.93 -18.69 -2.82
C VAL A 77 1.53 -19.22 -3.16
N THR A 78 0.52 -18.35 -3.22
CA THR A 78 -0.89 -18.74 -3.34
C THR A 78 -1.48 -18.54 -4.74
N GLY A 79 -0.83 -17.76 -5.61
CA GLY A 79 -1.37 -17.35 -6.90
C GLY A 79 -2.55 -16.36 -6.83
N ILE A 80 -2.98 -15.95 -5.63
CA ILE A 80 -4.10 -15.01 -5.44
C ILE A 80 -3.71 -13.63 -5.93
N SER A 81 -4.60 -12.91 -6.62
CA SER A 81 -4.31 -11.58 -7.16
C SER A 81 -3.84 -10.60 -6.09
N ILE A 82 -2.86 -9.78 -6.45
CA ILE A 82 -2.23 -8.76 -5.60
C ILE A 82 -3.27 -7.89 -4.89
N GLY A 83 -4.30 -7.43 -5.61
CA GLY A 83 -5.36 -6.61 -5.04
C GLY A 83 -6.21 -7.34 -3.98
N ARG A 84 -6.49 -8.63 -4.16
CA ARG A 84 -7.24 -9.43 -3.18
C ARG A 84 -6.43 -9.68 -1.91
N VAL A 85 -5.14 -9.99 -2.07
CA VAL A 85 -4.23 -10.15 -0.92
C VAL A 85 -4.14 -8.83 -0.15
N ARG A 86 -3.97 -7.71 -0.86
CA ARG A 86 -3.87 -6.40 -0.22
C ARG A 86 -5.13 -6.04 0.57
N GLY A 87 -6.31 -6.16 -0.04
CA GLY A 87 -7.58 -5.93 0.64
C GLY A 87 -7.76 -6.87 1.84
N GLY A 88 -7.38 -8.14 1.72
CA GLY A 88 -7.41 -9.10 2.84
C GLY A 88 -6.53 -8.70 4.01
N VAL A 89 -5.31 -8.19 3.75
CA VAL A 89 -4.42 -7.66 4.80
C VAL A 89 -5.07 -6.46 5.49
N GLU A 90 -5.62 -5.51 4.74
CA GLU A 90 -6.32 -4.34 5.33
C GLU A 90 -7.47 -4.77 6.23
N ILE A 91 -8.35 -5.63 5.73
CA ILE A 91 -9.52 -6.11 6.47
C ILE A 91 -9.09 -6.85 7.74
N SER A 92 -8.03 -7.66 7.66
CA SER A 92 -7.50 -8.38 8.82
C SER A 92 -6.97 -7.42 9.89
N VAL A 93 -6.21 -6.41 9.47
CA VAL A 93 -5.68 -5.38 10.39
C VAL A 93 -6.82 -4.58 11.02
N LEU A 94 -7.85 -4.22 10.25
CA LEU A 94 -9.03 -3.55 10.78
C LEU A 94 -9.79 -4.42 11.78
N ALA A 95 -10.01 -5.70 11.48
CA ALA A 95 -10.68 -6.62 12.39
C ALA A 95 -9.92 -6.77 13.71
N ILE A 96 -8.59 -6.92 13.65
CA ILE A 96 -7.73 -7.02 14.84
C ILE A 96 -7.77 -5.72 15.64
N GLY A 97 -7.61 -4.56 14.97
CA GLY A 97 -7.64 -3.26 15.64
C GLY A 97 -9.00 -2.98 16.28
N TRP A 98 -10.10 -3.43 15.65
CA TRP A 98 -11.44 -3.31 16.24
C TRP A 98 -11.58 -4.17 17.49
N ALA A 99 -11.11 -5.42 17.45
CA ALA A 99 -11.14 -6.35 18.58
C ALA A 99 -10.35 -5.83 19.78
N MET A 100 -9.31 -5.02 19.54
CA MET A 100 -8.52 -4.34 20.58
C MET A 100 -9.17 -3.06 21.11
N GLY A 101 -10.39 -2.70 20.66
CA GLY A 101 -11.11 -1.50 21.08
C GLY A 101 -10.81 -0.26 20.24
N GLY A 102 -10.15 -0.39 19.09
CA GLY A 102 -9.92 0.69 18.14
C GLY A 102 -11.21 1.19 17.49
N THR A 103 -11.26 2.48 17.17
CA THR A 103 -12.34 3.08 16.38
C THR A 103 -11.82 3.43 14.99
N PHE A 104 -12.64 3.20 13.97
CA PHE A 104 -12.31 3.53 12.58
C PHE A 104 -13.34 4.49 12.03
N TRP A 105 -12.87 5.40 11.20
CA TRP A 105 -13.72 6.37 10.53
C TRP A 105 -13.95 5.97 9.07
N ILE A 106 -14.92 6.60 8.38
CA ILE A 106 -15.32 6.21 7.02
C ILE A 106 -14.14 6.22 6.03
N GLY A 107 -13.19 7.15 6.20
CA GLY A 107 -11.96 7.22 5.40
C GLY A 107 -11.11 5.95 5.48
N THR A 108 -11.03 5.31 6.65
CA THR A 108 -10.28 4.05 6.84
C THR A 108 -10.93 2.90 6.07
N ILE A 109 -12.26 2.83 6.09
CA ILE A 109 -13.02 1.80 5.36
C ILE A 109 -12.82 1.98 3.85
N ILE A 110 -12.93 3.23 3.38
CA ILE A 110 -12.70 3.59 1.97
C ILE A 110 -11.28 3.19 1.55
N PHE A 111 -10.28 3.52 2.36
CA PHE A 111 -8.89 3.14 2.11
C PHE A 111 -8.74 1.62 1.99
N ALA A 112 -9.26 0.86 2.96
CA ALA A 112 -9.14 -0.60 2.99
C ALA A 112 -9.74 -1.29 1.75
N ILE A 113 -10.85 -0.76 1.24
CA ILE A 113 -11.52 -1.28 0.05
C ILE A 113 -10.80 -0.87 -1.24
N LEU A 114 -10.40 0.41 -1.35
CA LEU A 114 -9.88 0.97 -2.61
C LEU A 114 -8.39 0.67 -2.83
N ILE A 115 -7.59 0.52 -1.78
CA ILE A 115 -6.14 0.40 -1.93
C ILE A 115 -5.73 -0.86 -2.70
N GLY A 116 -6.42 -1.98 -2.47
CA GLY A 116 -6.16 -3.24 -3.16
C GLY A 116 -6.28 -3.15 -4.68
N PRO A 117 -7.45 -2.79 -5.24
CA PRO A 117 -7.61 -2.63 -6.68
C PRO A 117 -6.72 -1.50 -7.24
N CYS A 118 -6.56 -0.39 -6.51
CA CYS A 118 -5.72 0.72 -6.97
C CYS A 118 -4.25 0.31 -7.16
N VAL A 119 -3.64 -0.33 -6.16
CA VAL A 119 -2.26 -0.84 -6.26
C VAL A 119 -2.14 -1.87 -7.39
N ALA A 120 -3.11 -2.77 -7.54
CA ALA A 120 -3.10 -3.78 -8.60
C ALA A 120 -3.15 -3.15 -10.01
N ILE A 121 -4.00 -2.13 -10.20
CA ILE A 121 -4.10 -1.39 -11.46
C ILE A 121 -2.79 -0.66 -11.75
N CYS A 122 -2.29 0.12 -10.80
CA CYS A 122 -1.05 0.89 -10.97
C CYS A 122 0.16 -0.01 -11.25
N LEU A 123 0.25 -1.16 -10.57
CA LEU A 123 1.30 -2.13 -10.83
C LEU A 123 1.18 -2.74 -12.24
N ASN A 124 -0.03 -3.08 -12.69
CA ASN A 124 -0.25 -3.58 -14.05
C ASN A 124 0.18 -2.53 -15.09
N ILE A 125 -0.21 -1.27 -14.89
CA ILE A 125 0.15 -0.15 -15.76
C ILE A 125 1.68 0.03 -15.78
N ALA A 126 2.32 0.15 -14.62
CA ALA A 126 3.77 0.34 -14.52
C ALA A 126 4.55 -0.83 -15.16
N SER A 127 4.08 -2.07 -14.97
CA SER A 127 4.73 -3.25 -15.57
C SER A 127 4.68 -3.28 -17.10
N ARG A 128 3.66 -2.67 -17.72
CA ARG A 128 3.58 -2.55 -19.18
C ARG A 128 4.62 -1.57 -19.74
N PHE A 129 4.93 -0.50 -19.00
CA PHE A 129 5.96 0.46 -19.41
C PHE A 129 7.37 -0.12 -19.31
N GLY A 130 7.64 -1.02 -18.36
CA GLY A 130 8.94 -1.66 -18.21
C GLY A 130 9.22 -2.84 -19.15
N SER A 131 8.24 -3.28 -19.95
CA SER A 131 8.36 -4.44 -20.86
C SER A 131 8.69 -4.08 -22.31
N ASN A 132 8.98 -2.80 -22.60
CA ASN A 132 9.13 -2.30 -23.97
C ASN A 132 10.59 -2.16 -24.45
N ASP A 133 11.53 -2.84 -23.79
CA ASP A 133 12.92 -3.04 -24.25
C ASP A 133 13.25 -4.54 -24.36
#